data_AF-A0A958HUH1-F1
#
_entry.id   AF-A0A958HUH1-F1
#
_cell.length_a   1.000
_cell.length_b   1.000
_cell.length_c   1.000
_cell.angle_alpha   90.00
_cell.angle_beta   90.00
_cell.angle_gamma   90.00
#
_symmetry.space_group_name_H-M   'P 1'
#
loop_
_entity.id
_entity.type
_entity.pdbx_description
1 polymer ?
#
loop_
_entity_poly.entity_id
_entity_poly.type
_entity_poly.pdbx_seq_one_letter_code
_entity_poly.pdbx_strand_id
1 'polypeptide(L)'
;SLPGSGVKTLHQHPALQIDFYIRHSGLPWGVLTNGRLWQLYHTDSSKKLDVYYEVDLPALIEAGDAEAFKYFWLFFRREAFTAGSAAAGAPAWLDLVLAESAAYEQGVSDSLKEQVYEALRALAQGFLDFPGNGLADDEATLKAIHDNSLIVLYRLLFILYAEDRDLLPVHENTTYREGYSLQALKRRIAAEIDRGQPAAPTMSGLWQRLAELWRVIDRGDPYLGVPAYNGGLFKPSNHPFLEQHRVGDLHLRTAIDLLARTRDPKTGAREVVDYRDLEIRHLGSIYEGLLEYQVRVADQPLAVRKVKGKEVYEAISDSHSLGKGDSPVSEDSPLSPPGRGGRSSADILPGQVYLVTDKGERKATGSYYTPDYIVQYIVEHTVGPVLEEAAASFLGNDGAAGDPAGLARAVLDVNILDPAMGSGHFLVAAADFTARFLVEKGAEEASRKGEGKEGKEGNGEGESQLAYWRRRVAQACIYGVDLNP
;
A
#
# COMPACT_ATOMS: atom_id res chain seq x y z
N SER A 1 32.95 26.95 1.37
CA SER A 1 33.06 26.77 2.83
C SER A 1 31.69 26.43 3.35
N LEU A 2 31.50 25.23 3.88
CA LEU A 2 30.23 24.84 4.51
C LEU A 2 30.04 25.70 5.78
N PRO A 3 28.86 26.28 6.03
CA PRO A 3 28.58 27.03 7.26
C PRO A 3 28.67 26.08 8.47
N GLY A 4 29.60 26.39 9.38
CA GLY A 4 30.16 25.46 10.38
C GLY A 4 29.33 25.20 11.64
N SER A 5 28.00 25.25 11.59
CA SER A 5 27.15 24.96 12.76
C SER A 5 26.29 23.70 12.61
N GLY A 6 25.67 23.42 11.45
CA GLY A 6 24.82 22.22 11.25
C GLY A 6 25.57 20.89 11.00
N VAL A 7 26.90 20.91 10.99
CA VAL A 7 27.74 19.81 10.51
C VAL A 7 27.79 18.61 11.47
N LYS A 8 27.52 18.80 12.78
CA LYS A 8 27.60 17.72 13.77
C LYS A 8 26.46 16.68 13.68
N THR A 9 25.23 17.10 13.39
CA THR A 9 24.08 16.19 13.17
C THR A 9 24.14 15.49 11.82
N LEU A 10 24.62 16.19 10.79
CA LEU A 10 24.85 15.63 9.45
C LEU A 10 25.78 14.41 9.45
N HIS A 11 26.80 14.38 10.32
CA HIS A 11 27.74 13.25 10.40
C HIS A 11 27.20 12.02 11.14
N GLN A 12 26.08 12.14 11.86
CA GLN A 12 25.49 11.03 12.62
C GLN A 12 24.46 10.24 11.81
N HIS A 13 23.91 10.83 10.74
CA HIS A 13 22.89 10.21 9.89
C HIS A 13 23.31 10.25 8.42
N PRO A 14 23.88 9.16 7.88
CA PRO A 14 24.34 9.08 6.49
C PRO A 14 23.28 9.47 5.44
N ALA A 15 22.01 9.14 5.69
CA ALA A 15 20.89 9.51 4.82
C ALA A 15 20.64 11.04 4.76
N LEU A 16 20.77 11.75 5.89
CA LEU A 16 20.71 13.22 5.92
C LEU A 16 21.92 13.83 5.20
N GLN A 17 23.08 13.21 5.36
CA GLN A 17 24.31 13.66 4.73
C GLN A 17 24.23 13.60 3.20
N ILE A 18 23.72 12.50 2.66
CA ILE A 18 23.61 12.34 1.20
C ILE A 18 22.54 13.26 0.62
N ASP A 19 21.38 13.45 1.27
CA ASP A 19 20.37 14.43 0.84
C ASP A 19 20.95 15.85 0.80
N PHE A 20 21.69 16.24 1.85
CA PHE A 20 22.37 17.52 1.89
C PHE A 20 23.36 17.67 0.74
N TYR A 21 24.19 16.66 0.45
CA TYR A 21 25.17 16.72 -0.65
C TYR A 21 24.51 16.79 -2.03
N ILE A 22 23.46 16.02 -2.27
CA ILE A 22 22.71 16.04 -3.53
C ILE A 22 22.13 17.44 -3.77
N ARG A 23 21.42 18.01 -2.79
CA ARG A 23 20.80 19.34 -2.89
C ARG A 23 21.81 20.47 -3.12
N HIS A 24 22.96 20.42 -2.45
CA HIS A 24 23.97 21.49 -2.53
C HIS A 24 24.89 21.35 -3.75
N SER A 25 25.07 20.14 -4.27
CA SER A 25 25.82 19.92 -5.51
C SER A 25 25.01 20.23 -6.76
N GLY A 26 23.67 20.22 -6.66
CA GLY A 26 22.76 20.37 -7.80
C GLY A 26 22.80 19.17 -8.75
N LEU A 27 23.37 18.05 -8.31
CA LEU A 27 23.38 16.80 -9.08
C LEU A 27 22.10 16.01 -8.79
N PRO A 28 21.51 15.33 -9.80
CA PRO A 28 20.26 14.59 -9.62
C PRO A 28 20.42 13.31 -8.78
N TRP A 29 21.61 12.70 -8.79
CA TRP A 29 21.89 11.41 -8.18
C TRP A 29 23.03 11.47 -7.17
N GLY A 30 22.93 10.68 -6.11
CA GLY A 30 24.00 10.46 -5.14
C GLY A 30 24.12 9.00 -4.73
N VAL A 31 25.37 8.56 -4.50
CA VAL A 31 25.68 7.21 -4.03
C VAL A 31 26.16 7.28 -2.58
N LEU A 32 25.53 6.48 -1.72
CA LEU A 32 25.93 6.32 -0.32
C LEU A 32 26.34 4.86 -0.10
N THR A 33 27.56 4.63 0.40
CA THR A 33 28.04 3.28 0.66
C THR A 33 28.99 3.20 1.86
N ASN A 34 28.94 2.08 2.57
CA ASN A 34 29.92 1.69 3.58
C ASN A 34 30.86 0.56 3.08
N GLY A 35 30.84 0.27 1.78
CA GLY A 35 31.56 -0.84 1.14
C GLY A 35 30.79 -2.16 1.10
N ARG A 36 29.86 -2.40 2.03
CA ARG A 36 28.91 -3.53 2.02
C ARG A 36 27.63 -3.15 1.30
N LEU A 37 26.91 -2.17 1.84
CA LEU A 37 25.65 -1.65 1.32
C LEU A 37 25.93 -0.51 0.34
N TRP A 38 25.32 -0.57 -0.84
CA TRP A 38 25.39 0.45 -1.87
C TRP A 38 23.99 0.99 -2.13
N GLN A 39 23.77 2.26 -1.79
CA GLN A 39 22.47 2.90 -1.91
C GLN A 39 22.53 4.01 -2.96
N LEU A 40 21.50 4.07 -3.81
CA LEU A 40 21.31 5.10 -4.82
C LEU A 40 20.13 6.01 -4.43
N TYR A 41 20.40 7.32 -4.36
CA TYR A 41 19.42 8.35 -4.01
C TYR A 41 19.20 9.31 -5.17
N HIS A 42 17.96 9.77 -5.32
CA HIS A 42 17.56 10.82 -6.27
C HIS A 42 17.16 12.11 -5.54
N THR A 43 17.44 13.27 -6.11
CA THR A 43 17.18 14.59 -5.49
C THR A 43 15.71 14.83 -5.11
N ASP A 44 14.77 14.29 -5.88
CA ASP A 44 13.34 14.48 -5.63
C ASP A 44 12.84 13.70 -4.40
N SER A 45 13.47 12.56 -4.10
CA SER A 45 13.05 11.64 -3.05
C SER A 45 14.01 11.59 -1.86
N SER A 46 15.23 12.13 -1.97
CA SER A 46 16.27 12.02 -0.93
C SER A 46 15.85 12.60 0.43
N LYS A 47 14.99 13.64 0.46
CA LYS A 47 14.40 14.17 1.71
C LYS A 47 13.59 13.14 2.49
N LYS A 48 13.10 12.09 1.82
CA LYS A 48 12.33 11.05 2.48
C LYS A 48 13.22 10.20 3.40
N LEU A 49 14.54 10.18 3.15
CA LEU A 49 15.62 9.45 3.86
C LEU A 49 15.62 7.94 3.67
N ASP A 50 14.44 7.33 3.54
CA ASP A 50 14.21 5.89 3.39
C ASP A 50 13.80 5.47 1.97
N VAL A 51 13.93 6.36 0.99
CA VAL A 51 13.65 6.06 -0.42
C VAL A 51 14.96 6.03 -1.20
N TYR A 52 15.43 4.82 -1.48
CA TYR A 52 16.66 4.54 -2.19
C TYR A 52 16.61 3.12 -2.80
N TYR A 53 17.46 2.88 -3.80
CA TYR A 53 17.75 1.52 -4.28
C TYR A 53 19.00 1.00 -3.57
N GLU A 54 18.93 -0.13 -2.87
CA GLU A 54 20.03 -0.71 -2.09
C GLU A 54 20.49 -2.07 -2.63
N VAL A 55 21.80 -2.31 -2.57
CA VAL A 55 22.42 -3.60 -2.84
C VAL A 55 23.41 -3.96 -1.73
N ASP A 56 23.25 -5.14 -1.12
CA ASP A 56 24.29 -5.77 -0.29
C ASP A 56 25.28 -6.52 -1.19
N LEU A 57 26.40 -5.86 -1.49
CA LEU A 57 27.37 -6.35 -2.47
C LEU A 57 28.07 -7.65 -2.02
N PRO A 58 28.54 -7.81 -0.76
CA PRO A 58 29.06 -9.08 -0.28
C PRO A 58 28.05 -10.23 -0.39
N ALA A 59 26.80 -10.03 0.06
CA ALA A 59 25.78 -11.07 -0.02
C ALA A 59 25.48 -11.47 -1.48
N LEU A 60 25.45 -10.50 -2.39
CA LEU A 60 25.29 -10.72 -3.82
C LEU A 60 26.41 -11.57 -4.43
N ILE A 61 27.67 -11.30 -4.04
CA ILE A 61 28.84 -12.05 -4.51
C ILE A 61 28.83 -13.47 -3.95
N GLU A 62 28.51 -13.64 -2.66
CA GLU A 62 28.44 -14.94 -2.00
C GLU A 62 27.34 -15.84 -2.57
N ALA A 63 26.20 -15.26 -2.98
CA ALA A 63 25.12 -15.99 -3.65
C ALA A 63 25.51 -16.56 -5.01
N GLY A 64 26.54 -15.99 -5.67
CA GLY A 64 27.03 -16.46 -6.97
C GLY A 64 26.06 -16.25 -8.13
N ASP A 65 25.06 -15.38 -7.98
CA ASP A 65 24.08 -15.07 -9.03
C ASP A 65 24.63 -14.01 -9.99
N ALA A 66 25.03 -14.47 -11.18
CA ALA A 66 25.58 -13.61 -12.22
C ALA A 66 24.55 -12.63 -12.81
N GLU A 67 23.26 -12.97 -12.84
CA GLU A 67 22.22 -12.05 -13.31
C GLU A 67 22.01 -10.94 -12.28
N ALA A 68 21.88 -11.28 -11.00
CA ALA A 68 21.75 -10.29 -9.94
C ALA A 68 22.96 -9.33 -9.88
N PHE A 69 24.19 -9.83 -10.12
CA PHE A 69 25.39 -9.00 -10.22
C PHE A 69 25.35 -8.01 -11.40
N LYS A 70 24.74 -8.36 -12.53
CA LYS A 70 24.60 -7.43 -13.66
C LYS A 70 23.78 -6.21 -13.28
N TYR A 71 22.76 -6.35 -12.42
CA TYR A 71 21.99 -5.20 -11.93
C TYR A 71 22.88 -4.25 -11.14
N PHE A 72 23.69 -4.76 -10.19
CA PHE A 72 24.66 -3.91 -9.49
C PHE A 72 25.57 -3.15 -10.46
N TRP A 73 26.17 -3.84 -11.44
CA TRP A 73 27.03 -3.19 -12.42
C TRP A 73 26.30 -2.16 -13.28
N LEU A 74 25.06 -2.46 -13.72
CA LEU A 74 24.26 -1.57 -14.55
C LEU A 74 23.90 -0.26 -13.83
N PHE A 75 23.54 -0.33 -12.55
CA PHE A 75 23.12 0.82 -11.75
C PHE A 75 24.29 1.67 -11.23
N PHE A 76 25.44 1.04 -10.91
CA PHE A 76 26.56 1.75 -10.27
C PHE A 76 27.76 2.05 -11.20
N ARG A 77 27.70 1.68 -12.49
CA ARG A 77 28.73 2.08 -13.47
C ARG A 77 28.65 3.57 -13.82
N ARG A 78 29.76 4.14 -14.28
CA ARG A 78 29.85 5.55 -14.68
C ARG A 78 28.78 5.94 -15.71
N GLU A 79 28.56 5.08 -16.70
CA GLU A 79 27.63 5.31 -17.81
C GLU A 79 26.17 5.42 -17.34
N ALA A 80 25.84 4.91 -16.14
CA ALA A 80 24.52 5.05 -15.55
C ALA A 80 24.19 6.52 -15.20
N PHE A 81 25.21 7.29 -14.80
CA PHE A 81 25.09 8.68 -14.34
C PHE A 81 25.35 9.73 -15.43
N THR A 82 25.96 9.32 -16.55
CA THR A 82 26.30 10.26 -17.63
C THR A 82 25.27 10.19 -18.75
N ALA A 83 24.80 11.34 -19.20
CA ALA A 83 24.07 11.47 -20.45
C ALA A 83 24.86 10.82 -21.59
N GLY A 84 24.22 9.96 -22.39
CA GLY A 84 24.83 9.41 -23.59
C GLY A 84 25.31 10.55 -24.50
N SER A 85 26.50 10.42 -25.10
CA SER A 85 27.26 11.52 -25.72
C SER A 85 26.64 12.21 -26.96
N ALA A 86 25.33 12.10 -27.20
CA ALA A 86 24.70 12.47 -28.46
C ALA A 86 23.99 13.82 -28.47
N ALA A 87 23.64 14.42 -27.32
CA ALA A 87 23.04 15.76 -27.28
C ALA A 87 23.21 16.43 -25.90
N ALA A 88 23.47 17.74 -25.90
CA ALA A 88 23.41 18.53 -24.67
C ALA A 88 21.98 18.49 -24.11
N GLY A 89 21.81 17.91 -22.92
CA GLY A 89 20.52 17.77 -22.24
C GLY A 89 19.82 16.41 -22.39
N ALA A 90 20.49 15.38 -22.94
CA ALA A 90 19.95 14.02 -22.88
C ALA A 90 19.92 13.50 -21.43
N PRO A 91 18.86 12.79 -20.98
CA PRO A 91 18.80 12.19 -19.67
C PRO A 91 19.89 11.12 -19.50
N ALA A 92 20.40 10.95 -18.27
CA ALA A 92 21.22 9.81 -17.92
C ALA A 92 20.38 8.52 -17.99
N TRP A 93 21.03 7.36 -18.07
CA TRP A 93 20.31 6.09 -18.10
C TRP A 93 19.48 5.88 -16.83
N LEU A 94 19.98 6.30 -15.66
CA LEU A 94 19.23 6.25 -14.41
C LEU A 94 17.96 7.12 -14.43
N ASP A 95 17.97 8.27 -15.10
CA ASP A 95 16.78 9.12 -15.25
C ASP A 95 15.70 8.41 -16.08
N LEU A 96 16.11 7.69 -17.13
CA LEU A 96 15.20 6.88 -17.95
C LEU A 96 14.61 5.72 -17.15
N VAL A 97 15.45 5.00 -16.40
CA VAL A 97 15.00 3.90 -15.54
C VAL A 97 14.03 4.39 -14.46
N LEU A 98 14.32 5.53 -13.83
CA LEU A 98 13.43 6.13 -12.83
C LEU A 98 12.08 6.51 -13.46
N ALA A 99 12.10 7.12 -14.65
CA ALA A 99 10.89 7.49 -15.37
C ALA A 99 10.06 6.25 -15.80
N GLU A 100 10.72 5.19 -16.25
CA GLU A 100 10.07 3.92 -16.60
C GLU A 100 9.49 3.22 -15.35
N SER A 101 10.21 3.22 -14.22
CA SER A 101 9.70 2.70 -12.94
C SER A 101 8.45 3.44 -12.50
N ALA A 102 8.48 4.78 -12.50
CA ALA A 102 7.34 5.59 -12.12
C ALA A 102 6.12 5.38 -13.06
N ALA A 103 6.37 5.24 -14.37
CA ALA A 103 5.30 4.94 -15.32
C ALA A 103 4.71 3.53 -15.13
N TYR A 104 5.56 2.54 -14.81
CA TYR A 104 5.13 1.18 -14.50
C TYR A 104 4.31 1.14 -13.21
N GLU A 105 4.80 1.75 -12.12
CA GLU A 105 4.08 1.85 -10.84
C GLU A 105 2.70 2.52 -11.01
N GLN A 106 2.61 3.59 -11.80
CA GLN A 106 1.32 4.24 -12.09
C GLN A 106 0.39 3.30 -12.85
N GLY A 107 0.88 2.59 -13.87
CA GLY A 107 0.09 1.63 -14.63
C GLY A 107 -0.39 0.45 -13.77
N VAL A 108 0.47 -0.09 -12.92
CA VAL A 108 0.12 -1.13 -11.94
C VAL A 108 -0.92 -0.61 -10.95
N SER A 109 -0.78 0.63 -10.47
CA SER A 109 -1.74 1.26 -9.55
C SER A 109 -3.13 1.44 -10.19
N ASP A 110 -3.18 1.91 -11.44
CA ASP A 110 -4.45 2.08 -12.16
C ASP A 110 -5.14 0.73 -12.43
N SER A 111 -4.36 -0.30 -12.79
CA SER A 111 -4.87 -1.66 -12.94
C SER A 111 -5.36 -2.23 -11.61
N LEU A 112 -4.56 -2.10 -10.55
CA LEU A 112 -4.91 -2.58 -9.21
C LEU A 112 -6.21 -1.93 -8.72
N LYS A 113 -6.42 -0.64 -9.01
CA LYS A 113 -7.68 0.03 -8.70
C LYS A 113 -8.88 -0.70 -9.30
N GLU A 114 -8.86 -1.02 -10.59
CA GLU A 114 -9.93 -1.78 -11.24
C GLU A 114 -10.09 -3.19 -10.61
N GLN A 115 -8.98 -3.86 -10.31
CA GLN A 115 -9.00 -5.19 -9.69
C GLN A 115 -9.59 -5.18 -8.29
N VAL A 116 -9.34 -4.12 -7.51
CA VAL A 116 -9.90 -3.96 -6.17
C VAL A 116 -11.43 -3.81 -6.23
N TYR A 117 -11.98 -3.09 -7.22
CA TYR A 117 -13.43 -3.02 -7.42
C TYR A 117 -14.02 -4.39 -7.75
N GLU A 118 -13.39 -5.14 -8.65
CA GLU A 118 -13.84 -6.49 -9.00
C GLU A 118 -13.68 -7.46 -7.81
N ALA A 119 -12.65 -7.30 -6.98
CA ALA A 119 -12.48 -8.07 -5.76
C ALA A 119 -13.61 -7.77 -4.75
N LEU A 120 -13.97 -6.49 -4.56
CA LEU A 120 -15.10 -6.10 -3.72
C LEU A 120 -16.41 -6.72 -4.22
N ARG A 121 -16.65 -6.66 -5.53
CA ARG A 121 -17.81 -7.26 -6.19
C ARG A 121 -17.85 -8.78 -5.97
N ALA A 122 -16.72 -9.47 -6.14
CA ALA A 122 -16.62 -10.91 -5.91
C ALA A 122 -16.88 -11.26 -4.43
N LEU A 123 -16.35 -10.50 -3.48
CA LEU A 123 -16.62 -10.70 -2.05
C LEU A 123 -18.12 -10.54 -1.74
N ALA A 124 -18.74 -9.48 -2.25
CA ALA A 124 -20.18 -9.23 -2.06
C ALA A 124 -21.04 -10.35 -2.65
N GLN A 125 -20.74 -10.78 -3.89
CA GLN A 125 -21.41 -11.93 -4.50
C GLN A 125 -21.24 -13.19 -3.67
N GLY A 126 -20.03 -13.43 -3.14
CA GLY A 126 -19.74 -14.62 -2.37
C GLY A 126 -20.43 -14.70 -1.01
N PHE A 127 -20.81 -13.56 -0.41
CA PHE A 127 -21.71 -13.57 0.75
C PHE A 127 -23.14 -13.98 0.37
N LEU A 128 -23.66 -13.49 -0.76
CA LEU A 128 -25.01 -13.83 -1.22
C LEU A 128 -25.11 -15.29 -1.68
N ASP A 129 -24.15 -15.74 -2.48
CA ASP A 129 -24.19 -17.05 -3.12
C ASP A 129 -23.91 -18.20 -2.15
N PHE A 130 -23.24 -17.94 -1.02
CA PHE A 130 -22.90 -18.99 -0.07
C PHE A 130 -24.15 -19.48 0.67
N PRO A 131 -24.62 -20.73 0.43
CA PRO A 131 -25.94 -21.15 0.92
C PRO A 131 -26.04 -21.20 2.44
N GLY A 132 -24.91 -21.33 3.15
CA GLY A 132 -24.87 -21.34 4.60
C GLY A 132 -25.18 -19.99 5.26
N ASN A 133 -25.18 -18.88 4.50
CA ASN A 133 -25.48 -17.56 5.03
C ASN A 133 -26.99 -17.26 5.06
N GLY A 134 -27.75 -17.73 4.07
CA GLY A 134 -29.20 -17.48 3.99
C GLY A 134 -29.60 -16.00 3.92
N LEU A 135 -28.76 -15.16 3.31
CA LEU A 135 -28.98 -13.71 3.19
C LEU A 135 -29.98 -13.39 2.08
N ALA A 136 -30.82 -12.38 2.32
CA ALA A 136 -31.72 -11.81 1.30
C ALA A 136 -31.02 -10.68 0.53
N ASP A 137 -31.61 -10.30 -0.62
CA ASP A 137 -31.13 -9.22 -1.49
C ASP A 137 -31.83 -7.87 -1.22
N ASP A 138 -32.30 -7.65 0.02
CA ASP A 138 -32.89 -6.38 0.44
C ASP A 138 -31.82 -5.29 0.72
N GLU A 139 -32.23 -4.03 0.67
CA GLU A 139 -31.32 -2.89 0.77
C GLU A 139 -30.49 -2.84 2.07
N ALA A 140 -31.08 -3.23 3.20
CA ALA A 140 -30.35 -3.23 4.48
C ALA A 140 -29.29 -4.35 4.50
N THR A 141 -29.64 -5.53 3.98
CA THR A 141 -28.72 -6.65 3.85
C THR A 141 -27.60 -6.35 2.86
N LEU A 142 -27.90 -5.76 1.70
CA LEU A 142 -26.88 -5.38 0.70
C LEU A 142 -25.93 -4.31 1.24
N LYS A 143 -26.42 -3.34 2.03
CA LYS A 143 -25.56 -2.39 2.73
C LYS A 143 -24.63 -3.10 3.71
N ALA A 144 -25.15 -4.02 4.52
CA ALA A 144 -24.33 -4.79 5.46
C ALA A 144 -23.27 -5.64 4.72
N ILE A 145 -23.63 -6.27 3.60
CA ILE A 145 -22.70 -7.03 2.75
C ILE A 145 -21.62 -6.12 2.19
N HIS A 146 -21.97 -4.94 1.69
CA HIS A 146 -21.00 -3.96 1.19
C HIS A 146 -19.98 -3.59 2.27
N ASP A 147 -20.46 -3.10 3.42
CA ASP A 147 -19.61 -2.63 4.52
C ASP A 147 -18.68 -3.75 5.01
N ASN A 148 -19.18 -4.99 5.09
CA ASN A 148 -18.38 -6.15 5.51
C ASN A 148 -17.45 -6.68 4.42
N SER A 149 -17.79 -6.51 3.14
CA SER A 149 -16.88 -6.83 2.03
C SER A 149 -15.70 -5.87 1.99
N LEU A 150 -15.90 -4.59 2.31
CA LEU A 150 -14.82 -3.62 2.50
C LEU A 150 -13.89 -4.04 3.63
N ILE A 151 -14.42 -4.47 4.78
CA ILE A 151 -13.59 -4.93 5.90
C ILE A 151 -12.74 -6.15 5.49
N VAL A 152 -13.31 -7.12 4.79
CA VAL A 152 -12.55 -8.29 4.29
C VAL A 152 -11.47 -7.85 3.30
N LEU A 153 -11.79 -6.95 2.38
CA LEU A 153 -10.86 -6.38 1.43
C LEU A 153 -9.70 -5.66 2.14
N TYR A 154 -9.98 -4.83 3.14
CA TYR A 154 -8.98 -4.09 3.92
C TYR A 154 -8.06 -5.04 4.68
N ARG A 155 -8.62 -6.13 5.26
CA ARG A 155 -7.81 -7.19 5.89
C ARG A 155 -6.86 -7.84 4.90
N LEU A 156 -7.33 -8.19 3.70
CA LEU A 156 -6.49 -8.80 2.67
C LEU A 156 -5.36 -7.87 2.23
N LEU A 157 -5.70 -6.61 1.91
CA LEU A 157 -4.72 -5.60 1.50
C LEU A 157 -3.70 -5.29 2.60
N PHE A 158 -4.16 -5.18 3.85
CA PHE A 158 -3.26 -5.01 4.99
C PHE A 158 -2.26 -6.16 5.11
N ILE A 159 -2.73 -7.40 4.97
CA ILE A 159 -1.85 -8.57 5.09
C ILE A 159 -0.86 -8.63 3.93
N LEU A 160 -1.30 -8.39 2.69
CA LEU A 160 -0.41 -8.32 1.52
C LEU A 160 0.69 -7.29 1.75
N TYR A 161 0.31 -6.09 2.20
CA TYR A 161 1.25 -5.02 2.52
C TYR A 161 2.21 -5.38 3.66
N ALA A 162 1.68 -5.97 4.73
CA ALA A 162 2.47 -6.32 5.91
C ALA A 162 3.44 -7.48 5.64
N GLU A 163 3.04 -8.45 4.81
CA GLU A 163 3.91 -9.55 4.37
C GLU A 163 4.99 -9.06 3.40
N ASP A 164 4.67 -8.17 2.45
CA ASP A 164 5.66 -7.67 1.48
C ASP A 164 6.65 -6.66 2.11
N ARG A 165 6.31 -6.02 3.24
CA ARG A 165 7.19 -5.12 4.00
C ARG A 165 7.83 -5.74 5.24
N ASP A 166 7.81 -7.06 5.35
CA ASP A 166 8.49 -7.78 6.43
C ASP A 166 7.99 -7.37 7.83
N LEU A 167 6.74 -6.87 7.91
CA LEU A 167 6.05 -6.59 9.17
C LEU A 167 5.47 -7.88 9.78
N LEU A 168 5.24 -8.88 8.93
CA LEU A 168 4.87 -10.23 9.32
C LEU A 168 6.03 -11.19 8.99
N PRO A 169 6.22 -12.27 9.77
CA PRO A 169 7.47 -13.05 9.79
C PRO A 169 7.57 -14.05 8.62
N VAL A 170 7.44 -13.56 7.39
CA VAL A 170 7.46 -14.37 6.16
C VAL A 170 8.85 -14.95 5.92
N HIS A 171 9.93 -14.22 6.21
CA HIS A 171 11.29 -14.69 5.96
C HIS A 171 11.87 -15.43 7.17
N GLU A 172 11.54 -14.98 8.37
CA GLU A 172 12.06 -15.46 9.65
C GLU A 172 11.42 -16.78 10.09
N ASN A 173 10.12 -16.96 9.80
CA ASN A 173 9.38 -18.12 10.29
C ASN A 173 8.80 -18.97 9.16
N THR A 174 9.41 -20.14 8.93
CA THR A 174 8.97 -21.09 7.90
C THR A 174 7.56 -21.64 8.15
N THR A 175 7.16 -21.82 9.41
CA THR A 175 5.80 -22.29 9.75
C THR A 175 4.75 -21.25 9.39
N TYR A 176 5.01 -19.97 9.68
CA TYR A 176 4.16 -18.87 9.24
C TYR A 176 4.10 -18.82 7.70
N ARG A 177 5.27 -18.77 7.04
CA ARG A 177 5.40 -18.65 5.59
C ARG A 177 4.63 -19.73 4.83
N GLU A 178 4.75 -21.00 5.20
CA GLU A 178 4.14 -22.09 4.42
C GLU A 178 2.74 -22.49 4.92
N GLY A 179 2.46 -22.28 6.22
CA GLY A 179 1.23 -22.75 6.85
C GLY A 179 0.09 -21.73 6.92
N TYR A 180 0.43 -20.45 7.13
CA TYR A 180 -0.54 -19.41 7.51
C TYR A 180 -0.55 -18.20 6.57
N SER A 181 0.60 -17.85 5.98
CA SER A 181 0.75 -16.61 5.21
C SER A 181 -0.24 -16.50 4.04
N LEU A 182 -0.64 -15.26 3.74
CA LEU A 182 -1.43 -14.98 2.55
C LEU A 182 -0.59 -15.22 1.28
N GLN A 183 0.73 -15.04 1.33
CA GLN A 183 1.68 -15.45 0.29
C GLN A 183 1.57 -16.96 -0.07
N ALA A 184 1.46 -17.87 0.91
CA ALA A 184 1.25 -19.29 0.62
C ALA A 184 -0.13 -19.53 0.01
N LEU A 185 -1.16 -18.85 0.52
CA LEU A 185 -2.52 -18.98 0.02
C LEU A 185 -2.64 -18.50 -1.42
N LYS A 186 -2.05 -17.35 -1.77
CA LYS A 186 -2.05 -16.78 -3.12
C LYS A 186 -1.30 -17.67 -4.11
N ARG A 187 -0.14 -18.22 -3.72
CA ARG A 187 0.62 -19.18 -4.55
C ARG A 187 -0.20 -20.43 -4.85
N ARG A 188 -0.91 -20.96 -3.85
CA ARG A 188 -1.80 -22.12 -4.04
C ARG A 188 -2.96 -21.79 -4.98
N ILE A 189 -3.67 -20.69 -4.74
CA ILE A 189 -4.81 -20.25 -5.56
C ILE A 189 -4.38 -20.03 -7.01
N ALA A 190 -3.26 -19.35 -7.25
CA ALA A 190 -2.72 -19.12 -8.59
C ALA A 190 -2.48 -20.45 -9.32
N ALA A 191 -1.83 -21.42 -8.65
CA ALA A 191 -1.57 -22.73 -9.24
C ALA A 191 -2.85 -23.55 -9.51
N GLU A 192 -3.90 -23.40 -8.71
CA GLU A 192 -5.21 -24.04 -8.93
C GLU A 192 -5.92 -23.41 -10.14
N ILE A 193 -5.93 -22.08 -10.24
CA ILE A 193 -6.54 -21.33 -11.34
C ILE A 193 -5.82 -21.62 -12.66
N ASP A 194 -4.48 -21.58 -12.68
CA ASP A 194 -3.70 -21.81 -13.90
C ASP A 194 -3.84 -23.25 -14.42
N ARG A 195 -4.17 -24.21 -13.54
CA ARG A 195 -4.53 -25.59 -13.90
C ARG A 195 -6.01 -25.77 -14.29
N GLY A 196 -6.80 -24.71 -14.27
CA GLY A 196 -8.25 -24.75 -14.55
C GLY A 196 -9.05 -25.55 -13.52
N GLN A 197 -8.58 -25.63 -12.27
CA GLN A 197 -9.28 -26.38 -11.23
C GLN A 197 -10.56 -25.65 -10.78
N PRO A 198 -11.74 -26.29 -10.81
CA PRO A 198 -12.97 -25.67 -10.36
C PRO A 198 -12.98 -25.56 -8.83
N ALA A 199 -13.60 -24.51 -8.31
CA ALA A 199 -13.93 -24.40 -6.89
C ALA A 199 -15.42 -24.69 -6.69
N ALA A 200 -15.73 -25.42 -5.63
CA ALA A 200 -17.10 -25.69 -5.25
C ALA A 200 -17.75 -24.43 -4.66
N PRO A 201 -18.91 -23.96 -5.19
CA PRO A 201 -19.60 -22.77 -4.68
C PRO A 201 -20.04 -22.89 -3.21
N THR A 202 -20.21 -24.13 -2.72
CA THR A 202 -20.74 -24.43 -1.39
C THR A 202 -19.67 -24.63 -0.33
N MET A 203 -18.38 -24.61 -0.69
CA MET A 203 -17.27 -24.77 0.25
C MET A 203 -16.77 -23.41 0.74
N SER A 204 -16.21 -23.37 1.95
CA SER A 204 -15.66 -22.17 2.58
C SER A 204 -14.35 -22.44 3.33
N GLY A 205 -13.51 -23.34 2.79
CA GLY A 205 -12.24 -23.73 3.41
C GLY A 205 -11.21 -22.60 3.41
N LEU A 206 -11.24 -21.72 2.40
CA LEU A 206 -10.41 -20.52 2.34
C LEU A 206 -10.79 -19.54 3.45
N TRP A 207 -12.09 -19.36 3.70
CA TRP A 207 -12.58 -18.50 4.78
C TRP A 207 -12.05 -18.91 6.15
N GLN A 208 -12.04 -20.22 6.45
CA GLN A 208 -11.54 -20.73 7.72
C GLN A 208 -10.04 -20.44 7.91
N ARG A 209 -9.24 -20.59 6.85
CA ARG A 209 -7.80 -20.28 6.87
C ARG A 209 -7.55 -18.79 7.10
N LEU A 210 -8.31 -17.92 6.43
CA LEU A 210 -8.23 -16.48 6.65
C LEU A 210 -8.66 -16.10 8.07
N ALA A 211 -9.74 -16.67 8.58
CA ALA A 211 -10.20 -16.40 9.95
C ALA A 211 -9.15 -16.79 11.00
N GLU A 212 -8.44 -17.91 10.78
CA GLU A 212 -7.32 -18.30 11.63
C GLU A 212 -6.16 -17.30 11.55
N LEU A 213 -5.77 -16.89 10.34
CA LEU A 213 -4.74 -15.87 10.13
C LEU A 213 -5.11 -14.52 10.80
N TRP A 214 -6.36 -14.06 10.64
CA TRP A 214 -6.86 -12.84 11.29
C TRP A 214 -6.76 -12.93 12.81
N ARG A 215 -7.08 -14.08 13.40
CA ARG A 215 -6.97 -14.29 14.85
C ARG A 215 -5.51 -14.27 15.33
N VAL A 216 -4.59 -14.85 14.55
CA VAL A 216 -3.15 -14.81 14.82
C VAL A 216 -2.64 -13.37 14.78
N ILE A 217 -3.05 -12.58 13.79
CA ILE A 217 -2.66 -11.17 13.65
C ILE A 217 -3.26 -10.28 14.75
N ASP A 218 -4.53 -10.46 15.09
CA ASP A 218 -5.22 -9.70 16.16
C ASP A 218 -4.53 -9.87 17.51
N ARG A 219 -4.27 -11.13 17.89
CA ARG A 219 -3.75 -11.45 19.24
C ARG A 219 -2.23 -11.50 19.33
N GLY A 220 -1.56 -11.61 18.18
CA GLY A 220 -0.17 -12.04 18.09
C GLY A 220 -0.01 -13.52 18.41
N ASP A 221 1.10 -14.09 17.96
CA ASP A 221 1.51 -15.46 18.27
C ASP A 221 3.04 -15.54 18.41
N PRO A 222 3.57 -15.74 19.64
CA PRO A 222 5.01 -15.81 19.86
C PRO A 222 5.70 -16.99 19.17
N TYR A 223 5.00 -18.10 18.92
CA TYR A 223 5.57 -19.26 18.23
C TYR A 223 5.73 -18.99 16.73
N LEU A 224 4.77 -18.30 16.14
CA LEU A 224 4.84 -17.86 14.75
C LEU A 224 5.71 -16.60 14.57
N GLY A 225 6.02 -15.88 15.66
CA GLY A 225 6.74 -14.61 15.61
C GLY A 225 5.86 -13.45 15.15
N VAL A 226 4.54 -13.60 15.20
CA VAL A 226 3.58 -12.58 14.75
C VAL A 226 3.31 -11.61 15.91
N PRO A 227 3.60 -10.30 15.76
CA PRO A 227 3.23 -9.32 16.77
C PRO A 227 1.71 -9.08 16.78
N ALA A 228 1.18 -8.62 17.91
CA ALA A 228 -0.25 -8.32 18.04
C ALA A 228 -0.60 -6.98 17.37
N TYR A 229 -1.53 -7.00 16.42
CA TYR A 229 -2.05 -5.81 15.73
C TYR A 229 -3.40 -5.41 16.32
N ASN A 230 -3.37 -4.66 17.43
CA ASN A 230 -4.54 -4.28 18.23
C ASN A 230 -5.36 -3.10 17.65
N GLY A 231 -5.43 -2.95 16.32
CA GLY A 231 -6.10 -1.84 15.63
C GLY A 231 -7.61 -2.01 15.42
N GLY A 232 -8.23 -3.08 15.94
CA GLY A 232 -9.66 -3.33 15.80
C GLY A 232 -10.09 -3.90 14.43
N LEU A 233 -9.30 -3.74 13.37
CA LEU A 233 -9.56 -4.29 12.04
C LEU A 233 -9.72 -5.82 12.06
N PHE A 234 -8.86 -6.52 12.81
CA PHE A 234 -8.90 -7.98 12.94
C PHE A 234 -9.68 -8.48 14.16
N LYS A 235 -10.16 -7.56 15.02
CA LYS A 235 -10.79 -7.92 16.29
C LYS A 235 -12.21 -8.46 16.07
N PRO A 236 -12.49 -9.74 16.39
CA PRO A 236 -13.79 -10.37 16.09
C PRO A 236 -15.00 -9.62 16.68
N SER A 237 -14.87 -9.06 17.89
CA SER A 237 -15.96 -8.35 18.56
C SER A 237 -16.44 -7.10 17.82
N ASN A 238 -15.60 -6.53 16.96
CA ASN A 238 -15.95 -5.35 16.19
C ASN A 238 -16.73 -5.70 14.91
N HIS A 239 -16.71 -6.98 14.51
CA HIS A 239 -17.19 -7.44 13.19
C HIS A 239 -18.15 -8.63 13.32
N PRO A 240 -19.28 -8.49 14.04
CA PRO A 240 -20.19 -9.60 14.33
C PRO A 240 -20.78 -10.26 13.07
N PHE A 241 -20.94 -9.50 11.98
CA PHE A 241 -21.42 -10.05 10.72
C PHE A 241 -20.42 -11.07 10.12
N LEU A 242 -19.12 -10.80 10.21
CA LEU A 242 -18.06 -11.69 9.70
C LEU A 242 -17.88 -12.97 10.55
N GLU A 243 -18.35 -12.95 11.80
CA GLU A 243 -18.38 -14.15 12.66
C GLU A 243 -19.56 -15.07 12.31
N GLN A 244 -20.62 -14.53 11.74
CA GLN A 244 -21.86 -15.25 11.41
C GLN A 244 -21.89 -15.72 9.95
N HIS A 245 -21.34 -14.92 9.04
CA HIS A 245 -21.41 -15.14 7.59
C HIS A 245 -20.02 -15.38 6.98
N ARG A 246 -20.00 -16.02 5.82
CA ARG A 246 -18.76 -16.48 5.15
C ARG A 246 -18.83 -16.22 3.67
N VAL A 247 -17.69 -15.91 3.04
CA VAL A 247 -17.58 -15.87 1.58
C VAL A 247 -17.21 -17.27 1.08
N GLY A 248 -17.95 -17.78 0.10
CA GLY A 248 -17.68 -19.08 -0.53
C GLY A 248 -16.34 -19.11 -1.29
N ASP A 249 -15.71 -20.29 -1.35
CA ASP A 249 -14.36 -20.48 -1.92
C ASP A 249 -14.26 -20.05 -3.39
N LEU A 250 -15.33 -20.23 -4.17
CA LEU A 250 -15.38 -19.80 -5.57
C LEU A 250 -15.12 -18.31 -5.73
N HIS A 251 -15.71 -17.49 -4.85
CA HIS A 251 -15.64 -16.04 -4.94
C HIS A 251 -14.45 -15.49 -4.16
N LEU A 252 -14.15 -16.07 -3.00
CA LEU A 252 -13.00 -15.67 -2.20
C LEU A 252 -11.67 -15.93 -2.92
N ARG A 253 -11.54 -17.05 -3.65
CA ARG A 253 -10.33 -17.29 -4.45
C ARG A 253 -10.17 -16.25 -5.55
N THR A 254 -11.27 -15.82 -6.18
CA THR A 254 -11.27 -14.82 -7.25
C THR A 254 -10.84 -13.48 -6.70
N ALA A 255 -11.40 -13.06 -5.56
CA ALA A 255 -11.00 -11.83 -4.88
C ALA A 255 -9.50 -11.85 -4.52
N ILE A 256 -8.99 -12.93 -3.91
CA ILE A 256 -7.56 -13.04 -3.58
C ILE A 256 -6.69 -13.01 -4.84
N ASP A 257 -7.10 -13.68 -5.92
CA ASP A 257 -6.32 -13.71 -7.16
C ASP A 257 -6.25 -12.34 -7.84
N LEU A 258 -7.36 -11.61 -7.87
CA LEU A 258 -7.44 -10.25 -8.39
C LEU A 258 -6.52 -9.29 -7.64
N LEU A 259 -6.37 -9.47 -6.32
CA LEU A 259 -5.45 -8.67 -5.52
C LEU A 259 -3.99 -9.15 -5.64
N ALA A 260 -3.77 -10.43 -5.94
CA ALA A 260 -2.44 -11.01 -5.97
C ALA A 260 -1.73 -10.87 -7.32
N ARG A 261 -2.47 -10.82 -8.42
CA ARG A 261 -1.91 -10.82 -9.77
C ARG A 261 -2.62 -9.80 -10.66
N THR A 262 -1.85 -9.02 -11.40
CA THR A 262 -2.33 -8.18 -12.51
C THR A 262 -2.07 -8.85 -13.85
N ARG A 263 -2.68 -8.31 -14.91
CA ARG A 263 -2.45 -8.74 -16.28
C ARG A 263 -1.78 -7.62 -17.05
N ASP A 264 -0.60 -7.90 -17.59
CA ASP A 264 0.09 -6.94 -18.45
C ASP A 264 -0.78 -6.68 -19.70
N PRO A 265 -1.21 -5.44 -19.95
CA PRO A 265 -2.06 -5.10 -21.09
C PRO A 265 -1.38 -5.34 -22.45
N LYS A 266 -0.04 -5.37 -22.51
CA LYS A 266 0.73 -5.59 -23.74
C LYS A 266 0.95 -7.06 -24.02
N THR A 267 1.33 -7.84 -23.01
CA THR A 267 1.71 -9.25 -23.20
C THR A 267 0.59 -10.23 -22.83
N GLY A 268 -0.41 -9.79 -22.06
CA GLY A 268 -1.44 -10.64 -21.48
C GLY A 268 -0.93 -11.59 -20.40
N ALA A 269 0.35 -11.47 -20.01
CA ALA A 269 0.97 -12.26 -18.96
C ALA A 269 0.39 -11.88 -17.60
N ARG A 270 0.29 -12.86 -16.70
CA ARG A 270 -0.09 -12.62 -15.30
C ARG A 270 1.17 -12.29 -14.51
N GLU A 271 1.20 -11.10 -13.94
CA GLU A 271 2.30 -10.61 -13.11
C GLU A 271 1.84 -10.54 -11.65
N VAL A 272 2.72 -10.89 -10.72
CA VAL A 272 2.42 -10.76 -9.30
C VAL A 272 2.49 -9.29 -8.93
N VAL A 273 1.49 -8.81 -8.18
CA VAL A 273 1.51 -7.45 -7.63
C VAL A 273 2.47 -7.43 -6.44
N ASP A 274 3.45 -6.54 -6.47
CA ASP A 274 4.33 -6.25 -5.34
C ASP A 274 3.75 -5.07 -4.54
N TYR A 275 3.38 -5.32 -3.29
CA TYR A 275 2.82 -4.28 -2.44
C TYR A 275 3.89 -3.44 -1.75
N ARG A 276 5.18 -3.83 -1.75
CA ARG A 276 6.30 -3.13 -1.11
C ARG A 276 6.53 -1.73 -1.69
N ASP A 277 6.36 -1.58 -3.00
CA ASP A 277 6.62 -0.33 -3.71
C ASP A 277 5.36 0.50 -3.95
N LEU A 278 4.17 -0.06 -3.67
CA LEU A 278 2.93 0.69 -3.71
C LEU A 278 2.92 1.74 -2.61
N GLU A 279 2.91 3.01 -3.02
CA GLU A 279 2.76 4.13 -2.11
C GLU A 279 1.40 4.08 -1.40
N ILE A 280 1.41 4.32 -0.08
CA ILE A 280 0.20 4.36 0.78
C ILE A 280 -0.88 5.30 0.21
N ARG A 281 -0.47 6.34 -0.52
CA ARG A 281 -1.33 7.32 -1.20
C ARG A 281 -2.31 6.68 -2.18
N HIS A 282 -1.85 5.69 -2.95
CA HIS A 282 -2.65 5.07 -4.00
C HIS A 282 -3.77 4.23 -3.40
N LEU A 283 -3.49 3.50 -2.30
CA LEU A 283 -4.52 2.77 -1.55
C LEU A 283 -5.55 3.70 -0.92
N GLY A 284 -5.15 4.84 -0.36
CA GLY A 284 -6.09 5.83 0.19
C GLY A 284 -7.14 6.28 -0.83
N SER A 285 -6.71 6.56 -2.06
CA SER A 285 -7.61 6.94 -3.16
C SER A 285 -8.51 5.80 -3.65
N ILE A 286 -8.05 4.55 -3.53
CA ILE A 286 -8.83 3.36 -3.82
C ILE A 286 -9.90 3.19 -2.74
N TYR A 287 -9.52 3.27 -1.46
CA TYR A 287 -10.44 3.13 -0.32
C TYR A 287 -11.57 4.15 -0.34
N GLU A 288 -11.26 5.43 -0.53
CA GLU A 288 -12.29 6.47 -0.64
C GLU A 288 -13.21 6.23 -1.84
N GLY A 289 -12.62 5.85 -2.99
CA GLY A 289 -13.40 5.55 -4.18
C GLY A 289 -14.39 4.41 -3.97
N LEU A 290 -14.02 3.38 -3.20
CA LEU A 290 -14.89 2.24 -2.91
C LEU A 290 -16.07 2.63 -2.00
N LEU A 291 -15.90 3.57 -1.07
CA LEU A 291 -16.97 4.02 -0.17
C LEU A 291 -18.13 4.69 -0.91
N GLU A 292 -17.90 5.23 -2.11
CA GLU A 292 -18.95 5.85 -2.95
C GLU A 292 -19.88 4.81 -3.59
N TYR A 293 -19.55 3.52 -3.55
CA TYR A 293 -20.32 2.49 -4.23
C TYR A 293 -21.36 1.85 -3.32
N GLN A 294 -22.47 1.47 -3.93
CA GLN A 294 -23.48 0.62 -3.33
C GLN A 294 -23.54 -0.70 -4.09
N VAL A 295 -23.67 -1.78 -3.33
CA VAL A 295 -23.94 -3.11 -3.86
C VAL A 295 -25.40 -3.20 -4.28
N ARG A 296 -25.65 -3.57 -5.53
CA ARG A 296 -26.98 -3.90 -6.06
C ARG A 296 -26.95 -5.28 -6.71
N VAL A 297 -28.09 -5.94 -6.76
CA VAL A 297 -28.26 -7.24 -7.44
C VAL A 297 -29.12 -7.02 -8.68
N ALA A 298 -28.66 -7.53 -9.82
CA ALA A 298 -29.40 -7.40 -11.07
C ALA A 298 -30.67 -8.26 -11.06
N ASP A 299 -31.81 -7.67 -11.36
CA ASP A 299 -33.10 -8.35 -11.54
C ASP A 299 -33.31 -8.85 -12.98
N GLN A 300 -32.63 -8.20 -13.93
CA GLN A 300 -32.68 -8.48 -15.36
C GLN A 300 -31.27 -8.37 -15.99
N PRO A 301 -31.06 -8.86 -17.22
CA PRO A 301 -29.77 -8.73 -17.90
C PRO A 301 -29.40 -7.26 -18.16
N LEU A 302 -28.20 -6.84 -17.79
CA LEU A 302 -27.69 -5.48 -17.94
C LEU A 302 -26.48 -5.45 -18.89
N ALA A 303 -26.38 -4.40 -19.70
CA ALA A 303 -25.18 -4.03 -20.45
C ALA A 303 -24.40 -2.94 -19.69
N VAL A 304 -23.07 -3.03 -19.73
CA VAL A 304 -22.16 -2.08 -19.09
C VAL A 304 -21.60 -1.14 -20.14
N ARG A 305 -21.80 0.18 -19.96
CA ARG A 305 -21.19 1.22 -20.80
C ARG A 305 -20.31 2.13 -19.97
N LYS A 306 -19.04 2.30 -20.37
CA LYS A 306 -18.15 3.31 -19.78
C LYS A 306 -18.45 4.68 -20.40
N VAL A 307 -19.10 5.58 -19.65
CA VAL A 307 -19.37 6.97 -20.07
C VAL A 307 -18.51 7.91 -19.23
N LYS A 308 -17.57 8.63 -19.86
CA LYS A 308 -16.63 9.55 -19.17
C LYS A 308 -15.88 8.89 -17.98
N GLY A 309 -15.49 7.62 -18.15
CA GLY A 309 -14.79 6.85 -17.12
C GLY A 309 -15.65 6.29 -15.98
N LYS A 310 -16.98 6.39 -16.08
CA LYS A 310 -17.93 5.76 -15.13
C LYS A 310 -18.73 4.66 -15.80
N GLU A 311 -18.96 3.56 -15.09
CA GLU A 311 -19.84 2.50 -15.56
C GLU A 311 -21.31 2.89 -15.41
N VAL A 312 -22.05 2.74 -16.50
CA VAL A 312 -23.51 2.92 -16.56
C VAL A 312 -24.11 1.58 -16.94
N TYR A 313 -25.04 1.12 -16.11
CA TYR A 313 -25.73 -0.14 -16.26
C TYR A 313 -27.11 0.10 -16.87
N GLU A 314 -27.34 -0.46 -18.06
CA GLU A 314 -28.59 -0.30 -18.80
C GLU A 314 -29.25 -1.65 -19.04
N ALA A 315 -30.56 -1.74 -18.79
CA ALA A 315 -31.32 -2.94 -19.09
C ALA A 315 -31.32 -3.22 -20.59
N ILE A 316 -31.01 -4.46 -20.96
CA ILE A 316 -31.13 -4.89 -22.35
C ILE A 316 -32.61 -5.17 -22.62
N SER A 317 -33.31 -4.16 -23.13
CA SER A 317 -34.62 -4.38 -23.76
C SER A 317 -34.42 -4.84 -25.20
N ASP A 318 -35.25 -5.77 -25.66
CA ASP A 318 -35.20 -6.42 -26.99
C ASP A 318 -35.32 -5.45 -28.21
N SER A 319 -35.24 -4.13 -28.02
CA SER A 319 -35.54 -3.12 -29.04
C SER A 319 -34.54 -1.96 -29.19
N HIS A 320 -33.33 -2.04 -28.63
CA HIS A 320 -32.28 -1.06 -28.94
C HIS A 320 -31.10 -1.64 -29.74
N SER A 321 -31.26 -1.61 -31.07
CA SER A 321 -30.12 -1.50 -31.98
C SER A 321 -29.43 -0.15 -31.74
N LEU A 322 -28.42 -0.13 -30.87
CA LEU A 322 -27.52 1.01 -30.69
C LEU A 322 -26.36 0.88 -31.68
N GLY A 323 -26.14 1.95 -32.44
CA GLY A 323 -25.27 2.00 -33.60
C GLY A 323 -23.80 1.72 -33.33
N LYS A 324 -23.11 1.30 -34.38
CA LYS A 324 -21.64 1.22 -34.50
C LYS A 324 -20.99 2.48 -33.90
N GLY A 325 -20.21 2.31 -32.85
CA GLY A 325 -19.34 3.37 -32.32
C GLY A 325 -19.21 3.35 -30.81
N ASP A 326 -18.60 2.29 -30.28
CA ASP A 326 -17.54 2.32 -29.26
C ASP A 326 -17.28 0.87 -28.83
N SER A 327 -16.00 0.52 -28.71
CA SER A 327 -15.53 -0.86 -28.51
C SER A 327 -16.15 -1.50 -27.26
N PRO A 328 -16.53 -2.79 -27.31
CA PRO A 328 -16.93 -3.52 -26.12
C PRO A 328 -15.76 -3.56 -25.12
N VAL A 329 -16.11 -3.45 -23.84
CA VAL A 329 -15.19 -3.66 -22.72
C VAL A 329 -14.62 -5.08 -22.84
N SER A 330 -13.31 -5.20 -22.59
CA SER A 330 -12.51 -6.43 -22.66
C SER A 330 -13.24 -7.70 -22.22
N GLU A 331 -13.17 -8.76 -23.03
CA GLU A 331 -13.71 -10.12 -22.79
C GLU A 331 -13.10 -10.87 -21.56
N ASP A 332 -12.37 -10.17 -20.68
CA ASP A 332 -11.54 -10.75 -19.62
C ASP A 332 -12.10 -10.57 -18.20
N SER A 333 -13.41 -10.31 -18.01
CA SER A 333 -13.99 -10.42 -16.67
C SER A 333 -14.05 -11.91 -16.28
N PRO A 334 -13.36 -12.37 -15.22
CA PRO A 334 -13.31 -13.78 -14.82
C PRO A 334 -14.65 -14.32 -14.32
N LEU A 335 -15.67 -13.46 -14.17
CA LEU A 335 -17.04 -13.80 -13.82
C LEU A 335 -17.94 -14.06 -15.05
N SER A 336 -17.44 -13.82 -16.27
CA SER A 336 -18.18 -14.10 -17.51
C SER A 336 -18.15 -15.60 -17.85
N PRO A 337 -19.29 -16.23 -18.18
CA PRO A 337 -19.31 -17.64 -18.57
C PRO A 337 -18.56 -17.87 -19.88
N PRO A 338 -17.87 -19.02 -20.05
CA PRO A 338 -17.04 -19.24 -21.23
C PRO A 338 -17.89 -19.51 -22.48
N GLY A 339 -17.76 -18.63 -23.47
CA GLY A 339 -17.93 -18.93 -24.89
C GLY A 339 -19.35 -19.02 -25.44
N ARG A 340 -19.77 -17.97 -26.17
CA ARG A 340 -20.50 -18.10 -27.44
C ARG A 340 -20.45 -16.77 -28.19
N GLY A 341 -19.74 -16.75 -29.31
CA GLY A 341 -19.63 -15.59 -30.17
C GLY A 341 -20.98 -15.12 -30.74
N GLY A 342 -21.10 -13.81 -30.89
CA GLY A 342 -21.99 -13.16 -31.87
C GLY A 342 -23.43 -12.98 -31.45
N ARG A 343 -23.69 -12.08 -30.48
CA ARG A 343 -24.86 -11.18 -30.34
C ARG A 343 -24.82 -10.59 -28.92
N SER A 344 -24.75 -9.26 -28.80
CA SER A 344 -25.09 -8.44 -27.61
C SER A 344 -25.31 -9.26 -26.33
N SER A 345 -24.24 -9.80 -25.76
CA SER A 345 -24.31 -10.57 -24.52
C SER A 345 -24.46 -9.59 -23.37
N ALA A 346 -25.39 -9.85 -22.46
CA ALA A 346 -25.44 -9.12 -21.20
C ALA A 346 -24.11 -9.31 -20.47
N ASP A 347 -23.53 -8.20 -20.02
CA ASP A 347 -22.31 -8.20 -19.23
C ASP A 347 -22.61 -8.62 -17.77
N ILE A 348 -23.85 -8.40 -17.32
CA ILE A 348 -24.34 -8.77 -15.99
C ILE A 348 -25.67 -9.50 -16.11
N LEU A 349 -25.74 -10.68 -15.49
CA LEU A 349 -26.91 -11.56 -15.50
C LEU A 349 -27.77 -11.36 -14.24
N PRO A 350 -29.06 -11.73 -14.28
CA PRO A 350 -29.91 -11.74 -13.09
C PRO A 350 -29.28 -12.52 -11.93
N GLY A 351 -29.35 -11.98 -10.73
CA GLY A 351 -28.71 -12.53 -9.51
C GLY A 351 -27.25 -12.14 -9.33
N GLN A 352 -26.61 -11.48 -10.30
CA GLN A 352 -25.25 -10.98 -10.15
C GLN A 352 -25.22 -9.61 -9.49
N VAL A 353 -24.24 -9.44 -8.60
CA VAL A 353 -23.90 -8.17 -7.96
C VAL A 353 -23.29 -7.23 -8.99
N TYR A 354 -23.59 -5.95 -8.86
CA TYR A 354 -22.91 -4.85 -9.54
C TYR A 354 -22.81 -3.65 -8.59
N LEU A 355 -21.86 -2.75 -8.87
CA LEU A 355 -21.55 -1.62 -8.01
C LEU A 355 -22.07 -0.33 -8.66
N VAL A 356 -22.94 0.40 -7.97
CA VAL A 356 -23.46 1.69 -8.46
C VAL A 356 -22.92 2.84 -7.62
N THR A 357 -22.64 3.96 -8.27
CA THR A 357 -22.41 5.24 -7.56
C THR A 357 -23.69 6.05 -7.61
N ASP A 358 -24.10 6.66 -6.50
CA ASP A 358 -25.24 7.57 -6.54
C ASP A 358 -24.86 8.83 -7.33
N LYS A 359 -25.66 9.15 -8.35
CA LYS A 359 -25.53 10.37 -9.16
C LYS A 359 -25.79 11.60 -8.29
N GLY A 360 -24.79 12.03 -7.52
CA GLY A 360 -24.90 13.26 -6.73
C GLY A 360 -23.99 13.35 -5.50
N GLU A 361 -23.49 12.23 -4.96
CA GLU A 361 -22.85 12.25 -3.63
C GLU A 361 -21.49 12.96 -3.60
N ARG A 362 -20.78 13.07 -4.73
CA ARG A 362 -19.55 13.90 -4.81
C ARG A 362 -19.73 15.34 -4.35
N LYS A 363 -20.94 15.89 -4.44
CA LYS A 363 -21.25 17.25 -3.95
C LYS A 363 -21.76 17.27 -2.50
N ALA A 364 -22.18 16.13 -1.97
CA ALA A 364 -22.77 16.03 -0.63
C ALA A 364 -21.76 15.57 0.44
N THR A 365 -20.79 14.71 0.08
CA THR A 365 -19.76 14.21 1.02
C THR A 365 -18.56 15.16 1.17
N GLY A 366 -18.34 16.06 0.20
CA GLY A 366 -17.26 17.06 0.26
C GLY A 366 -15.84 16.49 0.14
N SER A 367 -15.69 15.21 -0.22
CA SER A 367 -14.41 14.51 -0.33
C SER A 367 -13.62 14.97 -1.56
N TYR A 368 -12.92 16.09 -1.43
CA TYR A 368 -11.96 16.59 -2.41
C TYR A 368 -10.55 16.30 -1.94
N TYR A 369 -9.80 15.52 -2.74
CA TYR A 369 -8.39 15.26 -2.49
C TYR A 369 -7.59 16.55 -2.51
N THR A 370 -6.82 16.79 -1.45
CA THR A 370 -5.86 17.89 -1.41
C THR A 370 -4.56 17.41 -2.06
N PRO A 371 -4.10 18.04 -3.16
CA PRO A 371 -2.83 17.72 -3.78
C PRO A 371 -1.67 17.61 -2.79
N ASP A 372 -0.78 16.64 -2.96
CA ASP A 372 0.31 16.35 -2.00
C ASP A 372 1.17 17.59 -1.72
N TYR A 373 1.53 18.38 -2.73
CA TYR A 373 2.28 19.62 -2.52
C TYR A 373 1.54 20.63 -1.61
N ILE A 374 0.20 20.63 -1.62
CA ILE A 374 -0.61 21.47 -0.73
C ILE A 374 -0.62 20.86 0.68
N VAL A 375 -0.77 19.54 0.81
CA VAL A 375 -0.71 18.86 2.12
C VAL A 375 0.64 19.11 2.79
N GLN A 376 1.73 18.85 2.08
CA GLN A 376 3.09 19.07 2.57
C GLN A 376 3.29 20.52 2.98
N TYR A 377 2.85 21.47 2.14
CA TYR A 377 2.91 22.90 2.45
C TYR A 377 2.14 23.24 3.73
N ILE A 378 0.90 22.76 3.88
CA ILE A 378 0.08 23.01 5.07
C ILE A 378 0.74 22.41 6.30
N VAL A 379 1.18 21.15 6.26
CA VAL A 379 1.84 20.48 7.40
C VAL A 379 3.10 21.24 7.79
N GLU A 380 3.96 21.59 6.84
CA GLU A 380 5.19 22.34 7.09
C GLU A 380 4.92 23.70 7.76
N HIS A 381 3.89 24.42 7.32
CA HIS A 381 3.58 25.77 7.81
C HIS A 381 2.64 25.79 9.03
N THR A 382 2.11 24.65 9.46
CA THR A 382 1.22 24.55 10.64
C THR A 382 1.83 23.71 11.75
N VAL A 383 2.25 22.48 11.44
CA VAL A 383 2.89 21.57 12.41
C VAL A 383 4.32 22.00 12.67
N GLY A 384 5.07 22.40 11.64
CA GLY A 384 6.47 22.84 11.76
C GLY A 384 6.74 23.85 12.87
N PRO A 385 6.06 25.02 12.89
CA PRO A 385 6.27 26.03 13.94
C PRO A 385 6.00 25.52 15.36
N VAL A 386 5.00 24.65 15.53
CA VAL A 386 4.66 24.05 16.84
C VAL A 386 5.76 23.11 17.32
N LEU A 387 6.30 22.29 16.40
CA LEU A 387 7.45 21.42 16.72
C LEU A 387 8.70 22.22 17.07
N GLU A 388 8.96 23.32 16.36
CA GLU A 388 10.07 24.21 16.66
C GLU A 388 9.94 24.84 18.06
N GLU A 389 8.74 25.32 18.42
CA GLU A 389 8.46 25.86 19.75
C GLU A 389 8.67 24.80 20.84
N ALA A 390 8.11 23.59 20.66
CA ALA A 390 8.27 22.49 21.61
C ALA A 390 9.74 22.07 21.77
N ALA A 391 10.51 22.10 20.68
CA ALA A 391 11.92 21.72 20.67
C ALA A 391 12.85 22.79 21.24
N ALA A 392 12.48 24.07 21.20
CA ALA A 392 13.40 25.20 21.39
C ALA A 392 14.29 25.12 22.64
N SER A 393 13.75 24.67 23.77
CA SER A 393 14.50 24.58 25.05
C SER A 393 15.46 23.39 25.12
N PHE A 394 15.37 22.45 24.18
CA PHE A 394 16.16 21.22 24.14
C PHE A 394 17.20 21.22 23.01
N LEU A 395 17.22 22.27 22.19
CA LEU A 395 18.19 22.45 21.11
C LEU A 395 19.42 23.23 21.60
N GLY A 396 20.59 22.84 21.10
CA GLY A 396 21.83 23.58 21.24
C GLY A 396 21.94 24.73 20.23
N ASN A 397 22.99 25.53 20.36
CA ASN A 397 23.25 26.68 19.47
C ASN A 397 23.44 26.30 17.99
N ASP A 398 23.74 25.04 17.71
CA ASP A 398 23.87 24.48 16.36
C ASP A 398 22.55 23.99 15.77
N GLY A 399 21.45 24.09 16.52
CA GLY A 399 20.13 23.60 16.11
C GLY A 399 19.97 22.08 16.22
N ALA A 400 20.97 21.38 16.77
CA ALA A 400 20.92 19.96 17.13
C ALA A 400 20.39 19.79 18.56
N ALA A 401 19.95 18.58 18.92
CA ALA A 401 19.54 18.29 20.28
C ALA A 401 20.69 18.47 21.29
N GLY A 402 20.55 19.45 22.19
CA GLY A 402 21.39 19.57 23.38
C GLY A 402 20.97 18.58 24.48
N ASP A 403 19.68 18.24 24.53
CA ASP A 403 19.11 17.13 25.31
C ASP A 403 18.24 16.24 24.39
N PRO A 404 18.82 15.21 23.75
CA PRO A 404 18.10 14.31 22.84
C PRO A 404 16.85 13.65 23.43
N ALA A 405 16.90 13.30 24.71
CA ALA A 405 15.79 12.63 25.40
C ALA A 405 14.70 13.61 25.83
N GLY A 406 15.08 14.81 26.28
CA GLY A 406 14.14 15.89 26.54
C GLY A 406 13.42 16.34 25.27
N LEU A 407 14.17 16.49 24.16
CA LEU A 407 13.62 16.81 22.84
C LEU A 407 12.57 15.78 22.40
N ALA A 408 12.92 14.49 22.46
CA ALA A 408 12.00 13.42 22.09
C ALA A 408 10.69 13.49 22.87
N ARG A 409 10.75 13.72 24.19
CA ARG A 409 9.56 13.84 25.03
C ARG A 409 8.72 15.06 24.67
N ALA A 410 9.36 16.21 24.48
CA ALA A 410 8.65 17.46 24.19
C ALA A 410 7.91 17.40 22.86
N VAL A 411 8.53 16.84 21.82
CA VAL A 411 7.89 16.66 20.52
C VAL A 411 6.78 15.62 20.58
N LEU A 412 6.98 14.50 21.29
CA LEU A 412 5.95 13.46 21.43
C LEU A 412 4.72 13.89 22.26
N ASP A 413 4.80 15.00 22.98
CA ASP A 413 3.68 15.59 23.74
C ASP A 413 2.79 16.51 22.86
N VAL A 414 3.21 16.79 21.63
CA VAL A 414 2.42 17.59 20.69
C VAL A 414 1.26 16.76 20.15
N ASN A 415 0.04 17.29 20.27
CA ASN A 415 -1.18 16.67 19.74
C ASN A 415 -1.56 17.31 18.39
N ILE A 416 -1.66 16.48 17.36
CA ILE A 416 -2.05 16.83 15.99
C ILE A 416 -3.39 16.16 15.71
N LEU A 417 -4.41 16.97 15.42
CA LEU A 417 -5.79 16.51 15.22
C LEU A 417 -6.28 16.88 13.82
N ASP A 418 -6.78 15.89 13.07
CA ASP A 418 -7.64 16.11 11.91
C ASP A 418 -9.09 15.72 12.26
N PRO A 419 -10.00 16.70 12.42
CA PRO A 419 -11.38 16.44 12.83
C PRO A 419 -12.29 15.89 11.71
N ALA A 420 -11.78 15.79 10.48
CA ALA A 420 -12.50 15.24 9.33
C ALA A 420 -11.52 14.51 8.41
N MET A 421 -10.89 13.46 8.96
CA MET A 421 -9.66 12.90 8.40
C MET A 421 -9.83 12.20 7.05
N GLY A 422 -11.02 11.68 6.72
CA GLY A 422 -11.21 10.89 5.50
C GLY A 422 -10.20 9.75 5.41
N SER A 423 -9.47 9.64 4.29
CA SER A 423 -8.36 8.69 4.12
C SER A 423 -7.18 8.87 5.08
N GLY A 424 -7.15 9.91 5.90
CA GLY A 424 -6.06 10.19 6.84
C GLY A 424 -4.81 10.79 6.16
N HIS A 425 -4.93 11.34 4.95
CA HIS A 425 -3.78 11.86 4.19
C HIS A 425 -2.96 12.90 4.98
N PHE A 426 -3.64 13.88 5.60
CA PHE A 426 -2.98 14.87 6.45
C PHE A 426 -2.31 14.24 7.66
N LEU A 427 -2.94 13.24 8.28
CA LEU A 427 -2.40 12.54 9.45
C LEU A 427 -1.14 11.75 9.12
N VAL A 428 -1.12 11.04 7.98
CA VAL A 428 0.06 10.33 7.49
C VAL A 428 1.20 11.31 7.20
N ALA A 429 0.90 12.41 6.50
CA ALA A 429 1.89 13.44 6.19
C ALA A 429 2.45 14.12 7.46
N ALA A 430 1.59 14.43 8.44
CA ALA A 430 2.01 15.00 9.72
C ALA A 430 2.85 14.04 10.56
N ALA A 431 2.51 12.75 10.56
CA ALA A 431 3.29 11.71 11.24
C ALA A 431 4.69 11.59 10.65
N ASP A 432 4.78 11.54 9.31
CA ASP A 432 6.04 11.45 8.57
C ASP A 432 6.90 12.72 8.76
N PHE A 433 6.28 13.90 8.68
CA PHE A 433 6.95 15.19 8.93
C PHE A 433 7.53 15.26 10.34
N THR A 434 6.75 14.92 11.36
CA THR A 434 7.18 14.96 12.76
C THR A 434 8.28 13.93 13.05
N ALA A 435 8.20 12.74 12.45
CA ALA A 435 9.24 11.73 12.57
C ALA A 435 10.56 12.18 11.93
N ARG A 436 10.52 12.82 10.76
CA ARG A 436 11.71 13.42 10.15
C ARG A 436 12.28 14.53 11.00
N PHE A 437 11.44 15.41 11.54
CA PHE A 437 11.88 16.46 12.46
C PHE A 437 12.68 15.88 13.64
N LEU A 438 12.21 14.80 14.26
CA LEU A 438 12.92 14.11 15.34
C LEU A 438 14.28 13.55 14.90
N VAL A 439 14.35 12.92 13.72
CA VAL A 439 15.61 12.40 13.15
C VAL A 439 16.58 13.54 12.84
N GLU A 440 16.12 14.61 12.19
CA GLU A 440 16.93 15.76 11.80
C GLU A 440 17.52 16.50 12.99
N LYS A 441 16.74 16.65 14.06
CA LYS A 441 17.19 17.29 15.30
C LYS A 441 18.04 16.37 16.18
N GLY A 442 18.14 15.08 15.86
CA GLY A 442 18.96 14.11 16.61
C GLY A 442 18.32 13.68 17.93
N ALA A 443 17.01 13.48 17.95
CA ALA A 443 16.30 12.97 19.12
C ALA A 443 16.69 11.52 19.44
N GLU A 444 16.72 11.16 20.72
CA GLU A 444 16.99 9.79 21.18
C GLU A 444 16.04 9.42 22.33
N GLU A 445 15.74 8.13 22.50
CA GLU A 445 15.00 7.70 23.68
C GLU A 445 15.90 7.60 24.92
N ALA A 446 15.34 7.93 26.08
CA ALA A 446 16.05 7.96 27.36
C ALA A 446 16.68 6.61 27.77
N SER A 447 16.22 5.49 27.21
CA SER A 447 16.61 4.12 27.63
C SER A 447 17.89 3.59 26.98
N ARG A 448 18.54 4.30 26.04
CA ARG A 448 19.75 3.81 25.35
C ARG A 448 21.06 3.85 26.16
N LYS A 449 21.06 4.34 27.40
CA LYS A 449 22.28 4.39 28.24
C LYS A 449 22.53 3.15 29.11
N GLY A 450 21.71 2.10 29.02
CA GLY A 450 21.75 0.93 29.91
C GLY A 450 22.27 -0.38 29.31
N GLU A 451 22.28 -0.55 28.00
CA GLU A 451 22.81 -1.77 27.36
C GLU A 451 24.19 -1.49 26.78
N GLY A 452 25.17 -2.26 27.23
CA GLY A 452 26.58 -2.02 26.98
C GLY A 452 26.92 -1.89 25.49
N LYS A 453 27.89 -1.03 25.21
CA LYS A 453 28.75 -1.12 24.02
C LYS A 453 29.56 -2.43 24.09
N GLU A 454 28.92 -3.57 23.89
CA GLU A 454 29.61 -4.81 23.54
C GLU A 454 28.95 -5.40 22.30
N GLY A 455 29.79 -5.78 21.35
CA GLY A 455 29.41 -6.02 19.96
C GLY A 455 28.29 -7.02 19.78
N LYS A 456 27.26 -6.59 19.04
CA LYS A 456 26.52 -7.45 18.13
C LYS A 456 26.83 -7.01 16.71
N GLU A 457 27.97 -7.48 16.19
CA GLU A 457 28.01 -7.91 14.79
C GLU A 457 27.17 -9.19 14.72
N GLY A 458 25.86 -9.00 14.63
CA GLY A 458 24.88 -10.08 14.48
C GLY A 458 23.93 -9.68 13.36
N ASN A 459 23.91 -10.48 12.30
CA ASN A 459 22.94 -10.42 11.20
C ASN A 459 21.53 -10.14 11.75
N GLY A 460 20.94 -9.03 11.28
CA GLY A 460 19.57 -8.62 11.60
C GLY A 460 19.41 -7.14 11.29
N GLU A 461 18.71 -6.84 10.19
CA GLU A 461 18.31 -5.51 9.77
C GLU A 461 17.68 -4.75 10.95
N GLY A 462 18.38 -3.74 11.46
CA GLY A 462 17.83 -2.86 12.48
C GLY A 462 16.75 -1.97 11.86
N GLU A 463 15.62 -1.81 12.55
CA GLU A 463 14.57 -0.84 12.19
C GLU A 463 15.22 0.54 11.97
N SER A 464 15.03 1.12 10.78
CA SER A 464 15.50 2.48 10.47
C SER A 464 15.01 3.45 11.54
N GLN A 465 15.84 4.41 11.95
CA GLN A 465 15.45 5.39 12.96
C GLN A 465 14.18 6.16 12.57
N LEU A 466 13.97 6.37 11.27
CA LEU A 466 12.76 7.02 10.77
C LEU A 466 11.52 6.14 10.98
N ALA A 467 11.60 4.83 10.69
CA ALA A 467 10.51 3.89 10.92
C ALA A 467 10.14 3.82 12.42
N TYR A 468 11.16 3.75 13.28
CA TYR A 468 11.00 3.82 14.72
C TYR A 468 10.22 5.08 15.15
N TRP A 469 10.65 6.27 14.71
CA TRP A 469 10.01 7.53 15.10
C TRP A 469 8.61 7.69 14.51
N ARG A 470 8.36 7.25 13.26
CA ARG A 470 7.01 7.23 12.67
C ARG A 470 6.03 6.46 13.55
N ARG A 471 6.42 5.27 14.04
CA ARG A 471 5.58 4.47 14.95
C ARG A 471 5.30 5.22 16.25
N ARG A 472 6.32 5.84 16.87
CA ARG A 472 6.15 6.57 18.15
C ARG A 472 5.25 7.79 17.98
N VAL A 473 5.45 8.56 16.91
CA VAL A 473 4.62 9.72 16.57
C VAL A 473 3.18 9.31 16.31
N ALA A 474 2.94 8.28 15.50
CA ALA A 474 1.59 7.80 15.22
C ALA A 474 0.84 7.36 16.50
N GLN A 475 1.54 6.82 17.49
CA GLN A 475 0.96 6.39 18.76
C GLN A 475 0.68 7.53 19.75
N ALA A 476 1.51 8.58 19.74
CA ALA A 476 1.49 9.62 20.78
C ALA A 476 0.87 10.94 20.31
N CYS A 477 1.05 11.29 19.03
CA CYS A 477 0.79 12.63 18.53
C CYS A 477 -0.42 12.71 17.60
N ILE A 478 -0.81 11.62 16.94
CA ILE A 478 -1.73 11.67 15.79
C ILE A 478 -3.14 11.24 16.19
N TYR A 479 -4.10 12.13 15.97
CA TYR A 479 -5.51 11.93 16.30
C TYR A 479 -6.38 12.27 15.09
N GLY A 480 -7.39 11.45 14.84
CA GLY A 480 -8.28 11.60 13.70
C GLY A 480 -9.73 11.30 14.05
N VAL A 481 -10.66 12.02 13.43
CA VAL A 481 -12.09 11.78 13.53
C VAL A 481 -12.66 11.62 12.13
N ASP A 482 -13.42 10.54 11.91
CA ASP A 482 -14.15 10.30 10.66
C ASP A 482 -15.58 9.82 10.95
N LEU A 483 -16.51 10.16 10.06
CA LEU A 483 -17.92 9.77 10.17
C LEU A 483 -18.17 8.32 9.68
N ASN A 484 -17.34 7.85 8.75
CA ASN A 484 -17.32 6.50 8.18
C ASN A 484 -15.94 5.85 8.42
N PRO A 485 -15.62 5.54 9.70
CA PRO A 485 -14.28 5.14 10.12
C PRO A 485 -13.81 3.77 9.61
#